data_AF-A0A444UWK9-F1
#
_entry.id   AF-A0A444UWK9-F1
#
_cell.length_a   1.000
_cell.length_b   1.000
_cell.length_c   1.000
_cell.angle_alpha   90.00
_cell.angle_beta   90.00
_cell.angle_gamma   90.00
#
_symmetry.space_group_name_H-M   'P 1'
#
loop_
_entity.id
_entity.type
_entity.pdbx_description
1 polymer ?
#
loop_
_entity_poly.entity_id
_entity_poly.type
_entity_poly.pdbx_seq_one_letter_code
_entity_poly.pdbx_strand_id
1 'polypeptide(L)'
;MKHYRVGRQGPGYLIEVENPISCSSLCDVVSCFIEKTDRTLVPFILQEDYEHSISFVQSDRDSGEDTVQRARAISTPKPPLPPKKPAPLKPPVCLKPKPSQRPPSESTATVKPLLPQQSQPNEVLLHSVTEELREKLLQRRGYLS
;
A
#
# COMPACT_ATOMS: atom_id res chain seq x y z
N MET A 1 -0.11 -3.07 14.64
CA MET A 1 0.20 -3.24 13.21
C MET A 1 1.64 -2.81 12.97
N LYS A 2 2.43 -3.52 12.15
CA LYS A 2 3.83 -3.18 11.85
C LYS A 2 4.02 -3.16 10.33
N HIS A 3 4.61 -2.09 9.81
CA HIS A 3 4.95 -1.98 8.40
C HIS A 3 6.46 -2.16 8.23
N TYR A 4 6.85 -2.93 7.22
CA TYR A 4 8.24 -3.10 6.82
C TYR A 4 8.44 -2.39 5.48
N ARG A 5 9.56 -1.68 5.33
CA ARG A 5 9.90 -1.00 4.08
C ARG A 5 10.66 -1.98 3.18
N VAL A 6 10.21 -2.08 1.92
CA VAL A 6 10.85 -2.92 0.89
C VAL A 6 11.24 -1.99 -0.26
N GLY A 7 12.53 -1.74 -0.39
CA GLY A 7 13.12 -0.92 -1.45
C GLY A 7 13.42 -1.75 -2.71
N ARG A 8 13.53 -1.10 -3.86
CA ARG A 8 14.03 -1.72 -5.10
C ARG A 8 15.55 -1.57 -5.17
N GLN A 9 16.28 -2.67 -5.37
CA GLN A 9 17.74 -2.69 -5.45
C GLN A 9 18.17 -3.36 -6.77
N GLY A 10 18.45 -2.54 -7.78
CA GLY A 10 18.80 -3.02 -9.12
C GLY A 10 17.68 -3.90 -9.73
N PRO A 11 17.96 -5.17 -10.08
CA PRO A 11 16.93 -6.08 -10.59
C PRO A 11 16.02 -6.67 -9.49
N GLY A 12 16.39 -6.57 -8.21
CA GLY A 12 15.69 -7.18 -7.08
C GLY A 12 15.15 -6.18 -6.06
N TYR A 13 14.93 -6.68 -4.85
CA TYR A 13 14.33 -5.98 -3.72
C TYR A 13 15.20 -6.11 -2.47
N LEU A 14 15.13 -5.12 -1.58
CA LEU A 14 15.83 -5.10 -0.30
C LEU A 14 14.81 -4.83 0.82
N ILE A 15 14.74 -5.72 1.81
CA ILE A 15 13.92 -5.55 3.01
C ILE A 15 14.73 -4.73 4.03
N GLU A 16 14.24 -3.54 4.38
CA GLU A 16 14.87 -2.65 5.35
C GLU A 16 14.50 -3.07 6.78
N VAL A 17 15.25 -4.04 7.30
CA VAL A 17 15.26 -4.50 8.69
C VAL A 17 16.69 -4.44 9.25
N GLU A 18 16.86 -4.68 10.55
CA GLU A 18 18.15 -4.65 11.26
C GLU A 18 19.29 -5.39 10.52
N ASN A 19 18.97 -6.55 9.95
CA ASN A 19 19.86 -7.30 9.06
C ASN A 19 19.26 -7.31 7.65
N PRO A 20 19.65 -6.39 6.74
CA PRO A 20 19.00 -6.21 5.44
C PRO A 20 18.99 -7.48 4.60
N ILE A 21 17.83 -7.80 4.01
CA ILE A 21 17.62 -9.04 3.25
C ILE A 21 17.40 -8.70 1.78
N SER A 22 18.23 -9.23 0.89
CA SER A 22 18.07 -9.12 -0.56
C SER A 22 17.21 -10.26 -1.11
N CYS A 23 16.31 -9.92 -2.02
CA CYS A 23 15.35 -10.84 -2.64
C CYS A 23 15.30 -10.61 -4.16
N SER A 24 15.22 -11.68 -4.95
CA SER A 24 15.12 -11.58 -6.42
C SER A 24 13.76 -11.06 -6.91
N SER A 25 12.68 -11.38 -6.19
CA SER A 25 11.31 -11.03 -6.56
C SER A 25 10.46 -10.67 -5.33
N LEU A 26 9.29 -10.07 -5.56
CA LEU A 26 8.29 -9.83 -4.51
C LEU A 26 7.73 -11.14 -3.93
N CYS A 27 7.73 -12.24 -4.70
CA CYS A 27 7.34 -13.55 -4.19
C CYS A 27 8.34 -14.00 -3.10
N ASP A 28 9.64 -13.86 -3.37
CA ASP A 28 10.71 -14.21 -2.43
C ASP A 28 10.67 -13.34 -1.17
N VAL A 29 10.28 -12.06 -1.29
CA VAL A 29 10.03 -11.17 -0.13
C VAL A 29 8.92 -11.74 0.76
N VAL A 30 7.79 -12.17 0.18
CA VAL A 30 6.68 -12.76 0.95
C VAL A 30 7.09 -14.09 1.57
N SER A 31 7.73 -14.98 0.82
CA SER A 31 8.26 -16.25 1.34
C SER A 31 9.25 -16.04 2.48
N CYS A 32 10.15 -15.06 2.36
CA CYS A 32 11.08 -14.68 3.42
C CYS A 32 10.35 -14.26 4.71
N PHE A 33 9.27 -13.48 4.64
CA PHE A 33 8.47 -13.14 5.84
C PHE A 33 7.79 -14.36 6.47
N ILE A 34 7.30 -15.31 5.66
CA ILE A 34 6.70 -16.56 6.16
C ILE A 34 7.78 -17.41 6.87
N GLU A 35 8.92 -17.61 6.23
CA GLU A 35 10.03 -18.43 6.75
C GLU A 35 10.66 -17.81 8.00
N LYS A 36 10.91 -16.50 8.00
CA LYS A 36 11.49 -15.76 9.15
C LYS A 36 10.56 -15.65 10.36
N THR A 37 9.29 -16.03 10.23
CA THR A 37 8.32 -16.01 11.33
C THR A 37 7.76 -17.40 11.64
N ASP A 38 8.46 -18.46 11.22
CA ASP A 38 8.06 -19.86 11.45
C ASP A 38 6.62 -20.15 11.00
N ARG A 39 6.20 -19.53 9.88
CA ARG A 39 4.84 -19.58 9.30
C ARG A 39 3.74 -18.95 10.16
N THR A 40 4.09 -18.18 11.18
CA THR A 40 3.13 -17.37 11.97
C THR A 40 2.47 -16.29 11.10
N LEU A 41 3.21 -15.73 10.13
CA LEU A 41 2.63 -14.89 9.09
C LEU A 41 2.15 -15.74 7.91
N VAL A 42 0.92 -15.49 7.49
CA VAL A 42 0.34 -16.02 6.24
C VAL A 42 0.07 -14.86 5.26
N PRO A 43 0.20 -15.06 3.94
CA PRO A 43 -0.20 -14.05 2.96
C PRO A 43 -1.67 -13.69 3.11
N PHE A 44 -1.96 -12.39 3.17
CA PHE A 44 -3.34 -11.92 3.12
C PHE A 44 -3.87 -12.06 1.70
N ILE A 45 -4.87 -12.92 1.53
CA ILE A 45 -5.64 -13.05 0.28
C ILE A 45 -6.88 -12.17 0.46
N LEU A 46 -7.07 -11.21 -0.44
CA LEU A 46 -8.32 -10.45 -0.54
C LEU A 46 -9.45 -11.41 -0.92
N GLN A 47 -10.33 -11.69 0.04
CA GLN A 47 -11.49 -12.55 -0.16
C GLN A 47 -12.61 -11.72 -0.83
N GLU A 48 -13.02 -12.12 -2.04
CA GLU A 48 -14.05 -11.42 -2.84
C GLU A 48 -15.38 -11.28 -2.05
N ASP A 49 -15.66 -12.27 -1.19
CA ASP A 49 -16.78 -12.32 -0.26
C ASP A 49 -16.86 -11.08 0.65
N TYR A 50 -15.73 -10.42 0.97
CA TYR A 50 -15.76 -9.23 1.82
C TYR A 50 -16.55 -8.10 1.17
N GLU A 51 -16.33 -7.84 -0.12
CA GLU A 51 -17.12 -6.86 -0.90
C GLU A 51 -18.61 -7.24 -0.97
N HIS A 52 -18.93 -8.53 -0.85
CA HIS A 52 -20.30 -9.06 -0.89
C HIS A 52 -20.94 -9.15 0.51
N SER A 53 -20.15 -9.07 1.59
CA SER A 53 -20.60 -9.18 2.98
C SER A 53 -21.01 -7.85 3.61
N ILE A 54 -20.58 -6.72 3.04
CA ILE A 54 -20.95 -5.39 3.54
C ILE A 54 -22.44 -5.18 3.32
N SER A 55 -23.19 -5.03 4.41
CA SER A 55 -24.60 -4.63 4.39
C SER A 55 -24.80 -3.31 5.12
N PHE A 56 -25.76 -2.52 4.67
CA PHE A 56 -26.20 -1.29 5.29
C PHE A 56 -27.71 -1.35 5.54
N VAL A 57 -28.16 -0.73 6.63
CA VAL A 57 -29.60 -0.57 6.90
C VAL A 57 -30.05 0.70 6.22
N GLN A 58 -31.06 0.59 5.35
CA GLN A 58 -31.79 1.73 4.83
C GLN A 58 -33.17 1.78 5.49
N SER A 59 -33.36 2.77 6.35
CA SER A 59 -34.67 3.10 6.92
C SER A 59 -35.54 3.79 5.86
N ASP A 60 -36.71 3.24 5.57
CA ASP A 60 -37.71 3.93 4.78
C ASP A 60 -38.45 4.98 5.63
N ARG A 61 -38.60 6.20 5.11
CA ARG A 61 -39.16 7.33 5.87
C ARG A 61 -40.68 7.46 5.74
N ASP A 62 -41.32 6.68 4.88
CA ASP A 62 -42.76 6.69 4.60
C ASP A 62 -43.45 5.49 5.27
N SER A 63 -42.90 4.28 5.08
CA SER A 63 -43.35 3.03 5.70
C SER A 63 -42.84 2.85 7.14
N GLY A 64 -41.67 3.41 7.47
CA GLY A 64 -41.03 3.25 8.79
C GLY A 64 -40.34 1.89 8.99
N GLU A 65 -40.15 1.11 7.92
CA GLU A 65 -39.45 -0.17 7.94
C GLU A 65 -37.94 -0.02 7.68
N ASP A 66 -37.13 -0.82 8.38
CA ASP A 66 -35.68 -0.91 8.18
C ASP A 66 -35.33 -2.06 7.23
N THR A 67 -34.87 -1.74 6.02
CA THR A 67 -34.44 -2.74 5.03
C THR A 67 -32.93 -2.95 5.07
N VAL A 68 -32.48 -4.19 5.26
CA VAL A 68 -31.05 -4.55 5.13
C VAL A 68 -30.70 -4.71 3.65
N GLN A 69 -29.88 -3.80 3.13
CA GLN A 69 -29.37 -3.86 1.76
C GLN A 69 -27.91 -4.31 1.73
N ARG A 70 -27.57 -5.13 0.74
CA ARG A 70 -26.19 -5.57 0.48
C ARG A 70 -25.49 -4.55 -0.44
N ALA A 71 -24.25 -4.19 -0.12
CA ALA A 71 -23.41 -3.39 -0.98
C ALA A 71 -23.27 -4.04 -2.36
N ARG A 72 -23.46 -3.25 -3.42
CA ARG A 72 -23.26 -3.74 -4.80
C ARG A 72 -21.75 -3.91 -5.03
N ALA A 73 -21.33 -5.14 -5.31
CA ALA A 73 -19.96 -5.44 -5.71
C ALA A 73 -19.52 -4.52 -6.87
N ILE A 74 -18.37 -3.89 -6.72
CA ILE A 74 -17.79 -3.08 -7.79
C ILE A 74 -17.10 -4.06 -8.74
N SER A 75 -17.59 -4.16 -9.98
CA SER A 75 -16.91 -4.93 -11.02
C SER A 75 -15.51 -4.35 -11.24
N THR A 76 -14.49 -4.98 -10.66
CA THR A 76 -13.10 -4.55 -10.81
C THR A 76 -12.72 -4.62 -12.30
N PRO A 77 -12.06 -3.59 -12.86
CA PRO A 77 -11.61 -3.65 -14.24
C PRO A 77 -10.67 -4.84 -14.43
N LYS A 78 -11.00 -5.73 -15.37
CA LYS A 78 -10.14 -6.87 -15.71
C LYS A 78 -8.72 -6.36 -16.01
N PRO A 79 -7.66 -6.93 -15.38
CA PRO A 79 -6.30 -6.49 -15.63
C PRO A 79 -5.97 -6.51 -17.13
N PRO A 80 -5.29 -5.48 -17.66
CA PRO A 80 -4.93 -5.45 -19.07
C PRO A 80 -4.10 -6.69 -19.40
N LEU A 81 -4.49 -7.41 -20.45
CA LEU A 81 -3.74 -8.58 -20.89
C LEU A 81 -2.29 -8.16 -21.23
N PRO A 82 -1.28 -8.94 -20.81
CA PRO A 82 0.10 -8.63 -21.15
C PRO A 82 0.26 -8.60 -22.68
N PRO A 83 1.08 -7.68 -23.23
CA PRO A 83 1.31 -7.61 -24.67
C PRO A 83 1.85 -8.95 -25.17
N LYS A 84 1.30 -9.43 -26.31
CA LYS A 84 1.72 -10.68 -26.94
C LYS A 84 3.23 -10.63 -27.19
N LYS A 85 3.98 -11.53 -26.57
CA LYS A 85 5.44 -11.65 -26.77
C LYS A 85 5.72 -11.90 -28.27
N PRO A 86 6.64 -11.14 -28.89
CA PRO A 86 7.17 -11.51 -30.20
C PRO A 86 7.77 -12.92 -30.16
N ALA A 87 7.66 -13.66 -31.26
CA ALA A 87 8.16 -15.03 -31.34
C ALA A 87 9.69 -15.10 -31.16
N PRO A 88 10.24 -16.14 -30.50
CA PRO A 88 11.69 -16.25 -30.31
C PRO A 88 12.41 -16.49 -31.65
N LEU A 89 13.26 -15.55 -32.05
CA LEU A 89 14.26 -15.80 -33.10
C LEU A 89 15.45 -16.56 -32.48
N LYS A 90 15.88 -17.63 -33.16
CA LYS A 90 16.91 -18.58 -32.66
C LYS A 90 18.33 -17.97 -32.75
N PRO A 91 19.26 -18.30 -31.84
CA PRO A 91 20.62 -17.75 -31.83
C PRO A 91 21.67 -18.60 -32.57
N PRO A 92 22.56 -17.95 -33.35
CA PRO A 92 23.96 -18.40 -33.58
C PRO A 92 24.97 -17.20 -33.61
N VAL A 93 26.25 -17.25 -33.21
CA VAL A 93 27.15 -18.23 -32.54
C VAL A 93 28.05 -17.46 -31.54
N CYS A 94 28.74 -18.16 -30.62
CA CYS A 94 29.77 -17.63 -29.72
C CYS A 94 31.08 -17.20 -30.44
N LEU A 95 31.67 -16.06 -30.04
CA LEU A 95 33.13 -15.83 -30.08
C LEU A 95 33.59 -15.11 -28.78
N LYS A 96 34.75 -15.54 -28.25
CA LYS A 96 35.47 -15.05 -27.05
C LYS A 96 36.97 -14.95 -27.42
N PRO A 97 37.90 -14.38 -26.59
CA PRO A 97 37.80 -13.41 -25.49
C PRO A 97 38.92 -12.31 -25.48
N LYS A 98 39.06 -11.56 -24.36
CA LYS A 98 40.34 -11.09 -23.70
C LYS A 98 40.87 -9.68 -24.08
N PRO A 99 41.63 -8.94 -23.20
CA PRO A 99 41.52 -8.69 -21.73
C PRO A 99 41.69 -7.21 -21.25
N SER A 100 41.40 -6.93 -19.95
CA SER A 100 42.01 -5.90 -19.04
C SER A 100 41.95 -4.39 -19.44
N GLN A 101 41.82 -3.39 -18.55
CA GLN A 101 42.34 -3.22 -17.17
C GLN A 101 41.32 -2.55 -16.19
N ARG A 102 41.78 -2.12 -15.00
CA ARG A 102 40.98 -1.85 -13.77
C ARG A 102 41.14 -0.36 -13.28
N PRO A 103 40.82 0.09 -12.03
CA PRO A 103 40.01 1.31 -11.77
C PRO A 103 40.80 2.34 -10.90
N PRO A 104 40.23 3.03 -9.87
CA PRO A 104 39.05 3.91 -9.77
C PRO A 104 39.44 5.37 -9.41
N SER A 105 38.47 6.28 -9.23
CA SER A 105 38.64 7.44 -8.34
C SER A 105 37.32 7.88 -7.69
N GLU A 106 37.36 8.06 -6.37
CA GLU A 106 36.26 8.57 -5.54
C GLU A 106 36.05 10.08 -5.75
N SER A 107 34.83 10.55 -5.49
CA SER A 107 34.67 11.86 -4.85
C SER A 107 33.44 11.88 -3.95
N THR A 108 33.67 12.16 -2.68
CA THR A 108 32.66 12.24 -1.62
C THR A 108 32.03 13.64 -1.59
N ALA A 109 30.70 13.71 -1.49
CA ALA A 109 30.00 14.96 -1.19
C ALA A 109 28.82 14.70 -0.25
N THR A 110 29.03 15.00 1.03
CA THR A 110 28.03 14.97 2.10
C THR A 110 26.85 15.88 1.78
N VAL A 111 25.65 15.30 1.64
CA VAL A 111 24.38 16.03 1.73
C VAL A 111 23.72 15.69 3.06
N LYS A 112 23.59 16.70 3.93
CA LYS A 112 22.93 16.56 5.24
C LYS A 112 21.43 16.30 5.02
N PRO A 113 20.82 15.28 5.67
CA PRO A 113 19.37 15.16 5.69
C PRO A 113 18.76 16.37 6.41
N LEU A 114 17.90 17.12 5.72
CA LEU A 114 17.06 18.12 6.36
C LEU A 114 16.02 17.38 7.22
N LEU A 115 15.84 17.82 8.47
CA LEU A 115 14.80 17.31 9.36
C LEU A 115 13.41 17.45 8.68
N PRO A 116 12.53 16.43 8.76
CA PRO A 116 11.14 16.61 8.38
C PRO A 116 10.52 17.71 9.24
N GLN A 117 9.98 18.76 8.61
CA GLN A 117 9.15 19.70 9.35
C GLN A 117 7.89 18.97 9.81
N GLN A 118 7.78 18.81 11.12
CA GLN A 118 6.60 18.25 11.77
C GLN A 118 5.43 19.22 11.54
N SER A 119 4.55 18.89 10.60
CA SER A 119 3.31 19.62 10.37
C SER A 119 2.46 19.55 11.64
N GLN A 120 2.42 20.67 12.38
CA GLN A 120 1.53 20.84 13.51
C GLN A 120 0.07 20.66 13.03
N PRO A 121 -0.77 19.91 13.76
CA PRO A 121 -2.20 19.91 13.48
C PRO A 121 -2.72 21.35 13.61
N ASN A 122 -3.62 21.75 12.70
CA ASN A 122 -4.19 23.09 12.72
C ASN A 122 -5.34 23.12 13.75
N GLU A 123 -4.98 23.19 15.02
CA GLU A 123 -5.88 23.16 16.18
C GLU A 123 -7.06 24.15 16.04
N VAL A 124 -6.83 25.30 15.42
CA VAL A 124 -7.83 26.35 15.16
C VAL A 124 -8.97 25.83 14.28
N LEU A 125 -8.65 25.02 13.25
CA LEU A 125 -9.64 24.41 12.38
C LEU A 125 -10.42 23.30 13.10
N LEU A 126 -9.72 22.50 13.93
CA LEU A 126 -10.35 21.43 14.69
C LEU A 126 -11.34 21.98 15.72
N HIS A 127 -10.93 23.01 16.47
CA HIS A 127 -11.80 23.74 17.39
C HIS A 127 -13.03 24.27 16.67
N SER A 128 -12.88 25.03 15.57
CA SER A 128 -14.02 25.57 14.81
C SER A 128 -15.07 24.49 14.46
N VAL A 129 -14.64 23.32 13.97
CA VAL A 129 -15.52 22.20 13.64
C VAL A 129 -16.22 21.61 14.88
N THR A 130 -15.52 21.49 16.02
CA THR A 130 -16.14 21.02 17.26
C THR A 130 -17.15 22.03 17.84
N GLU A 131 -16.89 23.33 17.71
CA GLU A 131 -17.74 24.40 18.21
C GLU A 131 -19.05 24.53 17.39
N GLU A 132 -19.00 24.35 16.06
CA GLU A 132 -20.21 24.29 15.22
C GLU A 132 -21.06 23.05 15.53
N LEU A 133 -20.42 21.89 15.71
CA LEU A 133 -21.12 20.62 15.93
C LEU A 133 -21.89 20.62 17.26
N ARG A 134 -21.28 21.11 18.36
CA ARG A 134 -21.98 21.23 19.65
C ARG A 134 -23.21 22.15 19.54
N GLU A 135 -23.14 23.21 18.75
CA GLU A 135 -24.18 24.23 18.65
C GLU A 135 -25.38 23.67 17.89
N LYS A 136 -25.14 23.01 16.75
CA LYS A 136 -26.17 22.24 16.03
C LYS A 136 -26.84 21.17 16.90
N LEU A 137 -26.08 20.48 17.76
CA LEU A 137 -26.63 19.48 18.67
C LEU A 137 -27.48 20.10 19.79
N LEU A 138 -27.09 21.25 20.33
CA LEU A 138 -27.87 22.02 21.30
C LEU A 138 -29.15 22.59 20.68
N GLN A 139 -29.06 23.13 19.46
CA GLN A 139 -30.18 23.66 18.68
C GLN A 139 -31.22 22.57 18.39
N ARG A 140 -30.79 21.41 17.86
CA ARG A 140 -31.66 20.24 17.62
C ARG A 140 -32.35 19.76 18.91
N ARG A 141 -31.69 19.92 20.06
CA ARG A 141 -32.20 19.49 21.36
C ARG A 141 -33.05 20.56 22.06
N GLY A 142 -33.26 21.73 21.44
CA GLY A 142 -34.10 22.81 21.95
C GLY A 142 -33.50 23.63 23.11
N TYR A 143 -32.17 23.58 23.30
CA TYR A 143 -31.48 24.29 24.39
C TYR A 143 -31.04 25.71 24.03
N LEU A 144 -31.16 26.10 22.77
CA LEU A 144 -30.91 27.44 22.24
C LEU A 144 -32.19 27.87 21.50
N SER A 145 -32.79 28.99 21.90
CA SER A 145 -34.03 29.56 21.34
C SER A 145 -33.93 31.07 21.30
#